data_AF-A0A2V7QSH1-F1
#
_entry.id   AF-A0A2V7QSH1-F1
#
_cell.length_a   1.000
_cell.length_b   1.000
_cell.length_c   1.000
_cell.angle_alpha   90.00
_cell.angle_beta   90.00
_cell.angle_gamma   90.00
#
_symmetry.space_group_name_H-M   'P 1'
#
loop_
_entity.id
_entity.type
_entity.pdbx_description
1 polymer ?
#
loop_
_entity_poly.entity_id
_entity_poly.type
_entity_poly.pdbx_seq_one_letter_code
_entity_poly.pdbx_strand_id
1 'polypeptide(L)' 'HGLPTHDVHAGTDDTSELMALDRQHRWIRADKLAPSEGAQTARTGVDGDPTKASAALGDIFLRYKVDDAVLQVRHLLGLR' A
#
# COMPACT_ATOMS: atom_id res chain seq x y z
N HIS A 1 -1.01 -5.31 5.66
CA HIS A 1 -0.06 -6.21 4.95
C HIS A 1 1.10 -6.73 5.84
N GLY A 2 0.86 -7.17 7.08
CA GLY A 2 1.94 -7.61 7.99
C GLY A 2 2.93 -6.51 8.43
N LEU A 3 2.72 -5.28 7.96
CA LEU A 3 3.42 -4.08 8.39
C LEU A 3 2.87 -3.62 9.75
N PRO A 4 3.69 -3.00 10.61
CA PRO A 4 3.28 -2.54 11.95
C PRO A 4 2.44 -1.25 11.87
N THR A 5 1.42 -1.23 11.03
CA THR A 5 0.44 -0.15 10.92
C THR A 5 -0.97 -0.71 11.10
N HIS A 6 -1.88 0.08 11.65
CA HIS A 6 -3.33 -0.22 11.66
C HIS A 6 -3.95 0.10 10.29
N ASP A 7 -3.25 -0.19 9.19
CA ASP A 7 -3.75 0.01 7.83
C ASP A 7 -4.35 -1.31 7.33
N VAL A 8 -5.65 -1.30 7.08
CA VAL A 8 -6.42 -2.46 6.62
C VAL A 8 -6.85 -2.27 5.16
N HIS A 9 -7.30 -1.07 4.76
CA HIS A 9 -7.69 -0.79 3.38
C HIS A 9 -7.50 0.67 2.99
N ALA A 10 -6.91 0.90 1.81
CA ALA A 10 -6.63 2.23 1.27
C ALA A 10 -5.81 3.11 2.24
N GLY A 11 -4.99 2.46 3.08
CA GLY A 11 -4.14 3.10 4.07
C GLY A 11 -2.78 3.51 3.50
N THR A 12 -1.79 3.64 4.38
CA THR A 12 -0.44 4.09 4.03
C THR A 12 0.19 3.25 2.93
N ASP A 13 0.12 1.93 3.03
CA ASP A 13 0.80 0.99 2.14
C ASP A 13 0.16 0.93 0.75
N ASP A 14 -1.14 0.65 0.67
CA ASP A 14 -1.89 0.63 -0.59
C ASP A 14 -1.69 1.94 -1.39
N THR A 15 -1.77 3.08 -0.69
CA THR A 15 -1.62 4.40 -1.32
C THR A 15 -0.18 4.65 -1.75
N SER A 16 0.80 4.26 -0.93
CA SER A 16 2.22 4.41 -1.27
C SER A 16 2.61 3.63 -2.52
N GLU A 17 2.11 2.40 -2.65
CA GLU A 17 2.36 1.54 -3.81
C GLU A 17 1.80 2.13 -5.11
N LEU A 18 0.59 2.70 -5.07
CA LEU A 18 0.04 3.44 -6.21
C LEU A 18 0.88 4.69 -6.54
N MET A 19 1.34 5.45 -5.54
CA MET A 19 2.22 6.62 -5.76
C MET A 19 3.56 6.23 -6.40
N ALA A 20 4.11 5.07 -6.08
CA ALA A 20 5.36 4.57 -6.67
C ALA A 20 5.18 4.19 -8.16
N LEU A 21 4.05 3.57 -8.50
CA LEU A 21 3.73 3.18 -9.88
C LEU A 21 3.35 4.40 -10.75
N ASP A 22 2.63 5.35 -10.17
CA ASP A 22 2.14 6.52 -10.87
C ASP A 22 3.09 7.72 -10.79
N ARG A 23 4.14 7.65 -11.61
CA ARG A 23 5.14 8.72 -11.72
C ARG A 23 4.59 10.07 -12.19
N GLN A 24 3.36 10.11 -12.72
CA GLN A 24 2.71 11.34 -13.18
C GLN A 24 1.75 11.93 -12.13
N HIS A 25 1.54 11.28 -10.99
CA HIS A 25 0.67 11.73 -9.91
C HIS A 25 -0.78 12.03 -10.37
N ARG A 26 -1.35 11.14 -11.18
CA ARG A 26 -2.70 11.22 -11.78
C ARG A 26 -3.76 10.38 -11.08
N TRP A 27 -3.38 9.32 -10.38
CA TRP A 27 -4.31 8.31 -9.85
C TRP A 27 -4.78 8.64 -8.44
N ILE A 28 -4.00 9.41 -7.69
CA ILE A 28 -4.33 9.82 -6.32
C ILE A 28 -4.66 11.32 -6.29
N ARG A 29 -5.81 11.65 -5.72
CA ARG A 29 -6.19 13.04 -5.40
C ARG A 29 -5.51 13.46 -4.10
N ALA A 30 -4.30 14.02 -4.21
CA ALA A 30 -3.49 14.39 -3.06
C ALA A 30 -4.21 15.35 -2.09
N ASP A 31 -5.08 16.22 -2.60
CA ASP A 31 -5.87 17.18 -1.81
C ASP A 31 -7.05 16.55 -1.05
N LYS A 32 -7.29 15.24 -1.22
CA LYS A 32 -8.40 14.51 -0.58
C LYS A 32 -7.93 13.43 0.40
N LEU A 33 -6.62 13.31 0.64
CA LEU A 33 -6.10 12.33 1.60
C LEU A 33 -6.51 12.72 3.02
N ALA A 34 -7.11 11.79 3.75
CA ALA A 34 -7.50 11.95 5.14
C ALA A 34 -7.45 10.60 5.86
N PRO A 35 -7.04 10.55 7.14
CA PRO A 35 -7.15 9.35 7.95
C PRO A 35 -8.61 8.97 8.18
N SER A 36 -8.87 7.68 8.35
CA SER A 36 -10.22 7.17 8.60
C SER A 36 -10.16 5.91 9.45
N GLU A 37 -11.07 5.83 10.42
CA GLU A 37 -11.24 4.69 11.32
C GLU A 37 -12.71 4.60 11.79
N GLY A 38 -13.11 3.42 12.27
CA GLY A 38 -14.42 3.18 12.87
C GLY A 38 -15.59 3.61 11.97
N ALA A 39 -16.46 4.50 12.46
CA ALA A 39 -17.62 4.95 11.71
C ALA A 39 -17.27 5.79 10.45
N GLN A 40 -16.04 6.28 10.32
CA GLN A 40 -15.60 6.97 9.09
C GLN A 40 -15.29 5.98 7.98
N THR A 41 -14.82 4.77 8.29
CA THR A 41 -14.53 3.72 7.31
C THR A 41 -15.74 3.43 6.42
N ALA A 42 -16.94 3.36 7.00
CA ALA A 42 -18.18 3.14 6.25
C ALA A 42 -18.56 4.31 5.31
N ARG A 43 -18.02 5.51 5.54
CA ARG A 43 -18.30 6.71 4.73
C ARG A 43 -17.25 6.94 3.64
N THR A 44 -15.99 6.69 3.94
CA THR A 44 -14.85 7.00 3.07
C THR A 44 -14.36 5.79 2.28
N GLY A 45 -14.61 4.58 2.80
CA GLY A 45 -13.99 3.34 2.35
C GLY A 45 -12.55 3.16 2.85
N VAL A 46 -11.96 4.14 3.54
CA VAL A 46 -10.59 4.06 4.07
C VAL A 46 -10.62 3.47 5.48
N ASP A 47 -9.76 2.50 5.74
CA ASP A 47 -9.48 1.95 7.07
C ASP A 47 -7.96 2.00 7.30
N GLY A 48 -7.51 3.14 7.82
CA GLY A 48 -6.09 3.48 7.89
C GLY A 48 -5.81 4.97 7.67
N ASP A 49 -4.55 5.29 7.41
CA ASP A 49 -4.06 6.67 7.26
C ASP A 49 -3.22 6.89 5.98
N PRO A 50 -3.86 7.15 4.84
CA PRO A 50 -3.14 7.40 3.59
C PRO A 50 -2.40 8.74 3.57
N THR A 51 -2.55 9.61 4.59
CA THR A 51 -1.79 10.88 4.66
C THR A 51 -0.31 10.67 4.94
N LYS A 52 0.05 9.47 5.43
CA LYS A 52 1.44 9.06 5.66
C LYS A 52 2.11 8.45 4.43
N ALA A 53 1.37 8.28 3.34
CA ALA A 53 1.86 7.61 2.15
C ALA A 53 2.93 8.42 1.41
N SER A 54 3.87 7.72 0.77
CA SER A 54 4.84 8.33 -0.14
C SER A 54 5.30 7.34 -1.20
N ALA A 55 5.74 7.84 -2.36
CA ALA A 55 6.31 6.98 -3.40
C ALA A 55 7.53 6.18 -2.91
N ALA A 56 8.37 6.77 -2.04
CA ALA A 56 9.54 6.09 -1.48
C ALA A 56 9.16 4.89 -0.59
N LEU A 57 8.10 5.01 0.21
CA LEU A 57 7.54 3.87 0.95
C LEU A 57 6.97 2.82 -0.01
N GLY A 58 6.33 3.27 -1.10
CA GLY A 58 5.77 2.39 -2.12
C GLY A 58 6.83 1.52 -2.79
N ASP A 59 7.98 2.09 -3.15
CA ASP A 59 9.12 1.34 -3.70
C ASP A 59 9.61 0.25 -2.73
N ILE A 60 9.66 0.56 -1.43
CA ILE A 60 10.04 -0.39 -0.38
C ILE A 60 9.01 -1.53 -0.29
N PHE A 61 7.72 -1.21 -0.21
CA PHE A 61 6.65 -2.21 -0.09
C PHE A 61 6.53 -3.10 -1.33
N LEU A 62 6.57 -2.51 -2.53
CA LEU A 62 6.56 -3.25 -3.79
C LEU A 62 7.76 -4.20 -3.87
N ARG A 63 8.95 -3.74 -3.48
CA ARG A 63 10.14 -4.60 -3.47
C ARG A 63 9.98 -5.80 -2.54
N TYR A 64 9.51 -5.58 -1.30
CA TYR A 64 9.25 -6.69 -0.38
C TYR A 64 8.23 -7.69 -0.94
N LYS A 65 7.12 -7.22 -1.51
CA LYS A 65 6.09 -8.07 -2.10
C LYS A 65 6.62 -8.87 -3.28
N VAL A 66 7.40 -8.25 -4.17
CA VAL A 66 8.00 -8.93 -5.33
C VAL A 66 9.04 -9.96 -4.89
N ASP A 67 9.93 -9.60 -3.95
CA ASP A 67 10.96 -10.50 -3.45
C ASP A 67 10.34 -11.74 -2.79
N ASP A 68 9.34 -11.56 -1.93
CA ASP A 68 8.62 -12.66 -1.27
C ASP A 68 7.85 -13.53 -2.28
N ALA A 69 7.11 -12.91 -3.21
CA ALA A 69 6.37 -13.63 -4.23
C ALA A 69 7.27 -14.48 -5.13
N VAL A 70 8.43 -13.94 -5.55
CA VAL A 70 9.40 -14.69 -6.37
C VAL A 70 9.97 -15.86 -5.58
N LEU A 71 10.30 -15.68 -4.29
CA LEU A 71 10.75 -16.78 -3.42
C LEU A 71 9.68 -17.86 -3.28
N GLN A 72 8.43 -17.47 -3.05
CA GLN A 72 7.30 -18.39 -2.94
C GLN A 72 7.08 -19.18 -4.24
N VAL A 73 7.11 -18.52 -5.40
CA VAL A 73 6.98 -19.17 -6.71
C VAL A 73 8.12 -20.17 -6.94
N ARG A 74 9.37 -19.78 -6.67
CA ARG A 74 10.51 -20.70 -6.80
C ARG A 74 10.37 -21.93 -5.91
N HIS A 75 9.96 -21.73 -4.66
CA HIS A 75 9.72 -22.83 -3.72
C HIS A 75 8.65 -23.80 -4.23
N LEU A 76 7.51 -23.28 -4.69
CA LEU A 76 6.40 -24.10 -5.21
C LEU A 76 6.76 -24.85 -6.51
N LEU A 77 7.68 -24.30 -7.31
CA LEU A 77 8.17 -24.93 -8.55
C LEU A 77 9.39 -25.83 -8.34
N GLY A 78 9.92 -25.94 -7.12
CA GLY A 78 11.16 -26.70 -6.84
C GLY A 78 12.43 -26.09 -7.47
N LEU A 79 12.38 -24.81 -7.83
CA LEU A 79 13.52 -24.06 -8.34
C LEU A 79 14.36 -23.57 -7.16
N ARG A 80 15.67 -23.84 -7.20
CA ARG A 80 16.63 -23.26 -6.24
C ARG A 80 17.07 -21.88 -6.68
#